data_AF-A0A7C1VGF3-F1
#
_entry.id   AF-A0A7C1VGF3-F1
#
_cell.length_a   1.000
_cell.length_b   1.000
_cell.length_c   1.000
_cell.angle_alpha   90.00
_cell.angle_beta   90.00
_cell.angle_gamma   90.00
#
_symmetry.space_group_name_H-M   'P 1'
#
loop_
_entity.id
_entity.type
_entity.pdbx_description
1 polymer ?
#
loop_
_entity_poly.entity_id
_entity_poly.type
_entity_poly.pdbx_seq_one_letter_code
_entity_poly.pdbx_strand_id
1 'polypeptide(L)'
;MTIQKPAPKEEEVHPSGDERYLYIDRTMERCKYEKDSLIEVLNAAQEVFGYLTKDLLIYISNQLNVPMSQIYGVATFYHMFTFEPRGKHNCITCKGTACHVKGADRII
;
A
#
# COMPACT_ATOMS: atom_id res chain seq x y z
N MET A 1 -9.19 27.54 -10.43
CA MET A 1 -10.04 26.44 -10.96
C MET A 1 -9.49 25.15 -10.36
N THR A 2 -9.97 24.57 -9.28
CA THR A 2 -11.10 24.82 -8.39
C THR A 2 -10.59 24.40 -7.00
N ILE A 3 -10.97 25.17 -5.98
CA ILE A 3 -10.59 24.97 -4.58
C ILE A 3 -11.45 23.81 -4.05
N GLN A 4 -10.84 22.79 -3.42
CA GLN A 4 -11.50 22.07 -2.32
C GLN A 4 -10.46 21.44 -1.38
N LYS A 5 -10.11 22.19 -0.33
CA LYS A 5 -9.83 21.58 0.98
C LYS A 5 -11.19 21.35 1.65
N PRO A 6 -11.36 20.28 2.44
CA PRO A 6 -11.29 20.39 3.90
C PRO A 6 -10.45 19.22 4.47
N ALA A 7 -9.45 19.39 5.35
CA ALA A 7 -9.56 19.64 6.79
C ALA A 7 -10.61 18.75 7.49
N PRO A 8 -10.23 18.14 8.63
CA PRO A 8 -10.71 16.84 9.09
C PRO A 8 -12.19 16.89 9.47
N LYS A 9 -12.96 15.88 9.05
CA LYS A 9 -14.24 15.59 9.68
C LYS A 9 -13.97 14.52 10.74
N GLU A 10 -13.85 15.00 11.98
CA GLU A 10 -14.21 14.24 13.18
C GLU A 10 -15.51 13.48 12.92
N GLU A 11 -15.54 12.19 13.27
CA GLU A 11 -16.64 11.23 13.08
C GLU A 11 -16.81 10.68 11.65
N GLU A 12 -15.95 9.76 11.27
CA GLU A 12 -16.38 8.38 11.02
C GLU A 12 -15.14 7.49 11.11
N VAL A 13 -14.93 6.96 12.32
CA VAL A 13 -14.28 5.67 12.52
C VAL A 13 -14.66 4.78 11.33
N HIS A 14 -13.68 4.44 10.48
CA HIS A 14 -13.84 3.34 9.51
C HIS A 14 -14.56 2.21 10.25
N PRO A 15 -15.56 1.50 9.70
CA PRO A 15 -16.51 0.63 10.43
C PRO A 15 -15.93 -0.40 11.43
N SER A 16 -14.61 -0.49 11.57
CA SER A 16 -13.82 -1.30 12.48
C SER A 16 -13.22 -0.58 13.73
N GLY A 17 -13.09 0.75 13.80
CA GLY A 17 -12.44 1.38 14.99
C GLY A 17 -10.91 1.36 15.02
N ASP A 18 -10.25 0.99 13.93
CA ASP A 18 -8.80 0.74 13.93
C ASP A 18 -7.97 2.04 13.85
N GLU A 19 -7.12 2.30 14.85
CA GLU A 19 -6.12 3.39 14.88
C GLU A 19 -5.13 3.35 13.72
N ARG A 20 -5.04 2.20 13.04
CA ARG A 20 -4.16 1.94 11.90
C ARG A 20 -4.38 2.87 10.71
N TYR A 21 -5.62 3.33 10.49
CA TYR A 21 -5.92 4.30 9.44
C TYR A 21 -5.25 5.66 9.67
N LEU A 22 -5.03 6.03 10.93
CA LEU A 22 -4.36 7.29 11.30
C LEU A 22 -2.93 7.36 10.75
N TYR A 23 -2.24 6.22 10.65
CA TYR A 23 -0.90 6.13 10.07
C TYR A 23 -0.92 6.37 8.55
N ILE A 24 -1.94 5.84 7.88
CA ILE A 24 -2.14 6.03 6.45
C ILE A 24 -2.43 7.51 6.16
N ASP A 25 -3.33 8.14 6.92
CA ASP A 25 -3.64 9.57 6.78
C ASP A 25 -2.39 10.44 6.98
N ARG A 26 -1.60 10.18 8.01
CA ARG A 26 -0.32 10.89 8.23
C ARG A 26 0.62 10.75 7.03
N THR A 27 0.65 9.58 6.41
CA THR A 27 1.47 9.33 5.22
C THR A 27 0.93 10.11 4.02
N MET A 28 -0.39 10.11 3.80
CA MET A 28 -1.04 10.89 2.75
C MET A 28 -0.81 12.40 2.91
N GLU A 29 -0.85 12.92 4.14
CA GLU A 29 -0.55 14.32 4.44
C GLU A 29 0.89 14.70 4.08
N ARG A 30 1.86 13.83 4.42
CA ARG A 30 3.27 14.03 4.07
C ARG A 30 3.49 14.06 2.55
N CYS A 31 2.76 13.22 1.84
CA CYS A 31 2.76 13.13 0.38
C CYS A 31 1.90 14.19 -0.32
N LYS A 32 1.23 15.08 0.42
CA LYS A 32 0.32 16.12 -0.11
C LYS A 32 -0.81 15.59 -0.99
N TYR A 33 -1.24 14.34 -0.79
CA TYR A 33 -2.30 13.69 -1.58
C TYR A 33 -2.01 13.63 -3.10
N GLU A 34 -0.73 13.64 -3.48
CA GLU A 34 -0.35 13.54 -4.89
C GLU A 34 -0.53 12.11 -5.41
N LYS A 35 -0.94 11.99 -6.67
CA LYS A 35 -1.18 10.69 -7.32
C LYS A 35 0.10 9.87 -7.48
N ASP A 36 1.24 10.53 -7.66
CA ASP A 36 2.56 9.91 -7.72
C ASP A 36 2.97 9.21 -6.41
N SER A 37 2.37 9.61 -5.29
CA SER A 37 2.64 9.02 -3.99
C SER A 37 1.79 7.77 -3.68
N LEU A 38 1.00 7.28 -4.65
CA LEU A 38 0.17 6.10 -4.48
C LEU A 38 0.96 4.88 -3.97
N ILE A 39 2.18 4.67 -4.48
CA ILE A 39 3.03 3.54 -4.07
C ILE A 39 3.45 3.68 -2.61
N GLU A 40 3.80 4.89 -2.17
CA GLU A 40 4.20 5.16 -0.78
C GLU A 40 3.03 4.94 0.19
N VAL A 41 1.84 5.41 -0.19
CA VAL A 41 0.61 5.21 0.59
C VAL A 41 0.23 3.73 0.66
N LEU A 42 0.28 3.00 -0.46
CA LEU A 42 0.02 1.56 -0.48
C LEU A 42 1.04 0.77 0.36
N ASN A 43 2.29 1.21 0.36
CA ASN A 43 3.34 0.59 1.18
C ASN A 43 3.07 0.80 2.67
N ALA A 44 2.75 2.04 3.09
CA ALA A 44 2.36 2.33 4.47
C ALA A 44 1.11 1.54 4.89
N ALA A 45 0.12 1.43 4.00
CA ALA A 45 -1.07 0.65 4.25
C ALA A 45 -0.74 -0.84 4.44
N GLN A 46 0.12 -1.42 3.61
CA GLN A 46 0.52 -2.82 3.76
C GLN A 46 1.44 -3.05 4.98
N GLU A 47 2.26 -2.09 5.38
CA GLU A 47 3.08 -2.19 6.60
C GLU A 47 2.21 -2.32 7.86
N VAL A 48 1.10 -1.58 7.89
CA VAL A 48 0.22 -1.52 9.06
C VAL A 48 -0.83 -2.64 9.06
N PHE A 49 -1.38 -2.99 7.90
CA PHE A 49 -2.42 -4.01 7.78
C PHE A 49 -1.87 -5.41 7.43
N GLY A 50 -0.63 -5.48 6.92
CA GLY A 50 0.02 -6.71 6.46
C GLY A 50 -0.37 -7.14 5.04
N TYR A 51 -1.60 -6.84 4.61
CA TYR A 51 -2.13 -7.13 3.27
C TYR A 51 -3.17 -6.07 2.87
N LEU A 52 -3.40 -5.95 1.57
CA LEU A 52 -4.29 -4.95 0.99
C LEU A 52 -5.68 -5.52 0.76
N THR A 53 -6.64 -5.16 1.63
CA THR A 53 -8.05 -5.50 1.45
C THR A 53 -8.74 -4.56 0.46
N LYS A 54 -9.87 -5.01 -0.10
CA LYS A 54 -10.66 -4.20 -1.03
C LYS A 54 -11.14 -2.89 -0.40
N ASP A 55 -11.60 -2.93 0.85
CA ASP A 55 -12.03 -1.74 1.61
C ASP A 55 -10.91 -0.73 1.77
N LEU A 56 -9.69 -1.19 2.05
CA LEU A 56 -8.50 -0.34 2.18
C LEU A 56 -8.15 0.35 0.87
N LEU A 57 -8.26 -0.36 -0.26
CA LEU A 57 -8.01 0.21 -1.59
C LEU A 57 -9.09 1.24 -1.97
N ILE A 58 -10.36 0.99 -1.62
CA ILE A 58 -11.45 1.94 -1.82
C ILE A 58 -11.21 3.21 -0.99
N TYR A 59 -10.76 3.06 0.26
CA TYR A 59 -10.40 4.19 1.11
C TYR A 59 -9.31 5.05 0.46
N ILE A 60 -8.21 4.43 0.02
CA ILE A 60 -7.10 5.13 -0.65
C ILE A 60 -7.56 5.77 -1.98
N SER A 61 -8.43 5.09 -2.74
CA SER A 61 -9.02 5.60 -3.99
C SER A 61 -9.78 6.90 -3.78
N ASN A 62 -10.62 6.95 -2.74
CA ASN A 62 -11.39 8.14 -2.40
C ASN A 62 -10.49 9.29 -1.95
N GLN A 63 -9.47 9.00 -1.13
CA GLN A 63 -8.58 10.03 -0.59
C GLN A 63 -7.63 10.64 -1.64
N LEU A 64 -7.04 9.84 -2.53
CA LEU A 64 -6.12 10.33 -3.57
C LEU A 64 -6.85 10.72 -4.87
N ASN A 65 -8.17 10.51 -4.95
CA ASN A 65 -8.97 10.72 -6.16
C ASN A 65 -8.38 9.98 -7.39
N VAL A 66 -7.98 8.72 -7.16
CA VAL A 66 -7.39 7.82 -8.17
C VAL A 66 -8.37 6.70 -8.46
N PRO A 67 -8.67 6.37 -9.73
CA PRO A 67 -9.60 5.30 -10.05
C PRO A 67 -9.08 3.94 -9.58
N MET A 68 -9.98 3.10 -9.08
CA MET A 68 -9.66 1.75 -8.62
C MET A 68 -8.88 0.93 -9.65
N SER A 69 -9.17 1.09 -10.94
CA SER A 69 -8.45 0.39 -12.01
C SER A 69 -6.94 0.69 -12.01
N GLN A 70 -6.55 1.94 -11.73
CA GLN A 70 -5.14 2.32 -11.65
C GLN A 70 -4.49 1.77 -10.38
N ILE A 71 -5.20 1.80 -9.27
CA ILE A 71 -4.73 1.23 -7.99
C ILE A 71 -4.50 -0.27 -8.11
N TYR A 72 -5.47 -1.01 -8.66
CA TYR A 72 -5.30 -2.43 -8.94
C TYR A 72 -4.18 -2.69 -9.94
N GLY A 73 -4.02 -1.85 -10.96
CA GLY A 73 -2.90 -1.94 -11.89
C GLY A 73 -1.56 -1.84 -11.17
N VAL A 74 -1.39 -0.86 -10.30
CA VAL A 74 -0.16 -0.68 -9.51
C VAL A 74 0.04 -1.82 -8.50
N ALA A 75 -1.01 -2.16 -7.75
CA ALA A 75 -0.94 -3.19 -6.71
C ALA A 75 -0.70 -4.60 -7.27
N THR A 76 -1.13 -4.89 -8.50
CA THR A 76 -0.82 -6.17 -9.17
C THR A 76 0.51 -6.13 -9.94
N PHE A 77 0.96 -4.96 -10.38
CA PHE A 77 2.22 -4.80 -11.10
C PHE A 77 3.45 -4.98 -10.19
N TYR A 78 3.41 -4.44 -8.96
CA TYR A 78 4.52 -4.58 -8.02
C TYR A 78 4.38 -5.83 -7.14
N HIS A 79 5.33 -6.76 -7.29
CA HIS A 79 5.38 -8.04 -6.56
C HIS A 79 5.39 -7.94 -5.02
N MET A 80 5.72 -6.76 -4.49
CA MET A 80 5.78 -6.52 -3.05
C MET A 80 4.38 -6.47 -2.43
N PHE A 81 3.37 -6.07 -3.21
CA PHE A 81 2.01 -5.95 -2.70
C PHE A 81 1.29 -7.30 -2.67
N THR A 82 0.49 -7.52 -1.63
CA THR A 82 -0.27 -8.77 -1.46
C THR A 82 -1.69 -8.48 -1.00
N PHE A 83 -2.66 -9.16 -1.61
CA PHE A 83 -4.09 -9.05 -1.26
C PHE A 83 -4.53 -10.08 -0.21
N GLU A 84 -3.66 -11.03 0.10
CA GLU A 84 -3.90 -12.15 1.00
C GLU A 84 -2.86 -12.16 2.12
N PRO A 85 -3.20 -12.69 3.31
CA PRO A 85 -2.27 -12.76 4.43
C PRO A 85 -1.04 -13.60 4.07
N ARG A 86 0.14 -12.99 4.18
CA ARG A 86 1.42 -13.70 4.04
C ARG A 86 1.74 -14.45 5.33
N GLY A 87 2.48 -15.55 5.21
CA GLY A 87 3.04 -16.26 6.37
C GLY A 87 3.98 -15.37 7.19
N LYS A 88 4.29 -15.78 8.42
CA LYS A 88 5.17 -15.03 9.36
C LYS A 88 6.56 -14.70 8.79
N HIS A 89 7.02 -15.46 7.80
CA HIS A 89 8.33 -15.27 7.17
C HIS A 89 8.16 -15.19 5.66
N ASN A 90 8.74 -14.14 5.05
CA ASN A 90 8.82 -13.96 3.61
C ASN A 90 10.28 -14.18 3.17
N CYS A 91 10.58 -15.34 2.59
CA CYS A 91 11.91 -15.68 2.10
C CYS A 91 12.02 -15.35 0.61
N ILE A 92 12.82 -14.33 0.28
CA ILE A 92 13.07 -13.92 -1.10
C ILE A 92 14.51 -14.31 -1.46
N THR A 93 14.67 -15.27 -2.38
CA THR A 93 15.99 -15.70 -2.86
C THR A 93 16.27 -15.17 -4.26
N CYS A 94 17.45 -14.58 -4.44
CA CYS A 94 17.92 -14.12 -5.73
C CYS A 94 18.17 -15.30 -6.68
N LYS A 95 17.45 -15.31 -7.82
CA LYS A 95 17.65 -16.26 -8.94
C LYS A 95 18.32 -15.63 -10.16
N GLY A 96 18.91 -14.45 -10.01
CA GLY A 96 19.65 -13.78 -11.09
C GLY A 96 20.96 -14.51 -11.43
N THR A 97 21.51 -14.27 -12.62
CA THR A 97 22.73 -14.92 -13.11
C THR A 97 23.94 -14.70 -12.17
N ALA A 98 24.08 -13.50 -11.62
CA ALA A 98 25.14 -13.20 -10.65
C ALA A 98 25.05 -14.05 -9.37
N CYS A 99 23.82 -14.28 -8.88
CA CYS A 99 23.57 -15.11 -7.71
C CYS A 99 23.73 -16.61 -8.06
N HIS A 100 23.30 -17.01 -9.25
CA HIS A 100 23.43 -18.37 -9.75
C HIS A 100 24.90 -18.82 -9.85
N VAL A 101 25.78 -17.99 -10.44
CA VAL A 101 27.22 -18.30 -10.54
C VAL A 101 27.90 -18.36 -9.16
N LYS A 102 27.41 -17.60 -8.18
CA LYS A 102 27.87 -17.68 -6.78
C LYS A 102 27.30 -18.86 -6.00
N GLY A 103 26.51 -19.73 -6.63
CA GLY A 103 25.94 -20.92 -6.00
C GLY A 103 24.75 -20.62 -5.09
N ALA A 104 23.90 -19.66 -5.45
CA ALA A 104 22.63 -19.39 -4.73
C ALA A 104 21.74 -20.63 -4.60
N ASP A 105 21.90 -21.62 -5.49
CA ASP A 105 21.22 -22.92 -5.43
C ASP A 105 21.54 -23.72 -4.17
N ARG A 106 22.64 -23.39 -3.46
CA ARG A 106 23.02 -24.04 -2.19
C ARG A 106 22.30 -23.45 -0.96
N ILE A 107 21.58 -22.35 -1.14
CA ILE A 107 20.92 -21.58 -0.07
C ILE A 107 19.40 -21.86 -0.03
N ILE A 108 18.83 -22.35 -1.13
CA ILE A 108 17.46 -22.84 -1.26
C ILE A 108 17.38 -24.33 -0.98
#